data_AF-D6MJY7-F1
#
_entry.id   AF-D6MJY7-F1
#
_cell.length_a   1.000
_cell.length_b   1.000
_cell.length_c   1.000
_cell.angle_alpha   90.00
_cell.angle_beta   90.00
_cell.angle_gamma   90.00
#
_symmetry.space_group_name_H-M   'P 1'
#
loop_
_entity.id
_entity.type
_entity.pdbx_description
1 polymer ?
#
loop_
_entity_poly.entity_id
_entity_poly.type
_entity_poly.pdbx_seq_one_letter_code
_entity_poly.pdbx_strand_id
1 'polypeptide(L)'
;MDPQKGHYPPQVMGVAAQLPYSAATTAPYQAYQQLYQQQQQHQQQQLQMFWADQHREIENTADFKNHSLPLARIKKIMKADEDVRMIAAEAPVVFARACEMFILELTHRSWAHAEENKRRTLQKNDIAAAITRTDVFDFLVDI
;
A
#
# COMPACT_ATOMS: atom_id res chain seq x y z
N MET A 1 24.23 46.19 3.68
CA MET A 1 22.77 46.06 3.47
C MET A 1 22.62 45.00 2.40
N ASP A 2 22.29 43.77 2.80
CA ASP A 2 22.08 42.65 1.90
C ASP A 2 20.78 41.96 2.34
N PRO A 3 19.75 41.85 1.49
CA PRO A 3 18.49 41.24 1.87
C PRO A 3 18.58 39.70 1.86
N GLN A 4 17.84 39.11 2.79
CA GLN A 4 17.72 37.68 3.10
C GLN A 4 17.40 36.81 1.87
N LYS A 5 18.13 35.69 1.75
CA LYS A 5 17.75 34.54 0.91
C LYS A 5 16.48 33.90 1.48
N GLY A 6 15.35 34.11 0.80
CA GLY A 6 14.11 33.42 1.09
C GLY A 6 14.24 31.92 0.82
N HIS A 7 13.99 31.10 1.84
CA HIS A 7 13.69 29.68 1.68
C HIS A 7 12.30 29.56 1.06
N TYR A 8 12.21 29.02 -0.15
CA TYR A 8 10.94 28.64 -0.74
C TYR A 8 10.49 27.30 -0.11
N PRO A 9 9.24 27.18 0.37
CA PRO A 9 8.72 25.88 0.77
C PRO A 9 8.49 25.01 -0.48
N PRO A 10 8.62 23.67 -0.35
CA PRO A 10 8.34 22.75 -1.45
C PRO A 10 6.86 22.85 -1.83
N GLN A 11 6.60 23.02 -3.12
CA GLN A 11 5.27 23.10 -3.69
C GLN A 11 4.59 21.73 -3.56
N VAL A 12 3.50 21.67 -2.80
CA VAL A 12 2.64 20.49 -2.70
C VAL A 12 1.77 20.45 -3.96
N MET A 13 2.13 19.59 -4.91
CA MET A 13 1.36 19.41 -6.14
C MET A 13 0.19 18.46 -5.83
N GLY A 14 -1.03 19.01 -5.71
CA GLY A 14 -2.21 18.21 -5.41
C GLY A 14 -3.51 19.01 -5.31
N VAL A 15 -4.24 19.03 -6.42
CA VAL A 15 -5.69 19.29 -6.59
C VAL A 15 -6.20 20.74 -6.45
N ALA A 16 -6.65 21.25 -7.59
CA ALA A 16 -7.36 22.50 -7.76
C ALA A 16 -8.72 22.49 -7.04
N ALA A 17 -8.84 23.33 -6.01
CA ALA A 17 -10.10 23.96 -5.63
C ALA A 17 -9.75 25.42 -5.28
N GLN A 18 -10.29 26.35 -6.07
CA GLN A 18 -10.11 27.78 -5.86
C GLN A 18 -10.73 28.14 -4.50
N LEU A 19 -9.89 28.44 -3.51
CA LEU A 19 -10.31 29.05 -2.25
C LEU A 19 -9.97 30.54 -2.27
N PRO A 20 -10.86 31.44 -1.79
CA PRO A 20 -10.53 32.85 -1.67
C PRO A 20 -9.46 33.02 -0.60
N TYR A 21 -8.37 33.70 -0.94
CA TYR A 21 -7.37 34.18 0.01
C TYR A 21 -8.03 35.23 0.92
N SER A 22 -8.62 34.80 2.04
CA SER A 22 -8.94 35.66 3.17
C SER A 22 -8.04 35.28 4.35
N ALA A 23 -7.22 36.24 4.75
CA ALA A 23 -6.29 36.16 5.86
C ALA A 23 -7.01 35.82 7.18
N ALA A 24 -6.77 34.63 7.71
CA ALA A 24 -6.73 34.28 9.14
C ALA A 24 -6.72 32.75 9.28
N THR A 25 -5.60 32.20 9.75
CA THR A 25 -5.50 31.09 10.74
C THR A 25 -4.07 30.55 10.73
N THR A 26 -3.22 31.16 11.54
CA THR A 26 -1.88 30.66 11.89
C THR A 26 -2.02 29.44 12.82
N ALA A 27 -2.48 28.30 12.30
CA ALA A 27 -2.10 27.04 12.90
C ALA A 27 -0.60 26.85 12.57
N PRO A 28 0.29 26.66 13.55
CA PRO A 28 1.72 26.54 13.26
C PRO A 28 1.92 25.32 12.36
N TYR A 29 2.59 25.48 11.22
CA TYR A 29 2.92 24.39 10.28
C TYR A 29 3.47 23.15 10.99
N GLN A 30 4.15 23.34 12.13
CA GLN A 30 4.63 22.28 13.01
C GLN A 30 3.53 21.33 13.51
N ALA A 31 2.34 21.85 13.86
CA ALA A 31 1.22 21.04 14.32
C ALA A 31 0.64 20.16 13.21
N TYR A 32 0.56 20.66 11.98
CA TYR A 32 0.16 19.85 10.82
C TYR A 32 1.17 18.72 10.56
N GLN A 33 2.47 19.00 10.63
CA GLN A 33 3.48 17.97 10.37
C GLN A 33 3.49 16.88 11.44
N GLN A 34 3.21 17.22 12.69
CA GLN A 34 3.04 16.23 13.75
C GLN A 34 1.83 15.32 13.50
N LEU A 35 0.70 15.87 13.03
CA LEU A 35 -0.48 15.07 12.70
C LEU A 35 -0.23 14.09 11.54
N TYR A 36 0.45 14.55 10.47
CA TYR A 36 0.81 13.68 9.35
C TYR A 36 1.76 12.55 9.78
N GLN A 37 2.78 12.86 10.60
CA GLN A 37 3.68 11.84 11.14
C GLN A 37 2.95 10.83 12.03
N GLN A 38 2.04 11.30 12.89
CA GLN A 38 1.26 10.42 13.75
C GLN A 38 0.35 9.50 12.93
N GLN A 39 -0.27 10.01 11.85
CA GLN A 39 -1.08 9.19 10.95
C GLN A 39 -0.23 8.10 10.26
N GLN A 40 0.95 8.45 9.75
CA GLN A 40 1.87 7.49 9.13
C GLN A 40 2.33 6.41 10.12
N GLN A 41 2.67 6.80 11.35
CA GLN A 41 3.03 5.84 12.40
C GLN A 41 1.88 4.89 12.73
N HIS A 42 0.65 5.40 12.79
CA HIS A 42 -0.53 4.57 13.02
C HIS A 42 -0.74 3.55 11.90
N GLN A 43 -0.62 3.96 10.63
CA GLN A 43 -0.70 3.07 9.48
C GLN A 43 0.38 1.98 9.52
N GLN A 44 1.62 2.35 9.85
CA GLN A 44 2.72 1.38 10.00
C GLN A 44 2.45 0.39 11.14
N GLN A 45 1.93 0.85 12.27
CA GLN A 45 1.59 -0.02 13.40
C GLN A 45 0.48 -1.02 13.03
N GLN A 46 -0.57 -0.57 12.33
CA GLN A 46 -1.62 -1.46 11.83
C GLN A 46 -1.05 -2.54 10.92
N LEU A 47 -0.15 -2.15 10.01
CA LEU A 47 0.49 -3.09 9.10
C LEU A 47 1.40 -4.09 9.83
N GLN A 48 2.14 -3.65 10.85
CA GLN A 48 2.95 -4.54 11.69
C GLN A 48 2.10 -5.56 12.45
N MET A 49 0.97 -5.11 13.02
CA MET A 49 0.03 -6.02 13.69
C MET A 49 -0.56 -7.03 12.70
N PHE A 50 -0.97 -6.60 11.52
CA PHE A 50 -1.41 -7.49 10.43
C PHE A 50 -0.35 -8.55 10.12
N TRP A 51 0.90 -8.16 9.90
CA TRP A 51 1.97 -9.10 9.60
C TRP A 51 2.25 -10.07 10.76
N ALA A 52 2.24 -9.60 12.00
CA ALA A 52 2.39 -10.46 13.17
C ALA A 52 1.27 -11.52 13.25
N ASP A 53 0.03 -11.13 12.97
CA ASP A 53 -1.10 -12.06 12.92
C ASP A 53 -0.97 -13.06 11.76
N GLN A 54 -0.56 -12.60 10.58
CA GLN A 54 -0.33 -13.47 9.42
C GLN A 54 0.78 -14.49 9.67
N HIS A 55 1.88 -14.08 10.32
CA HIS A 55 2.96 -14.99 10.72
C HIS A 55 2.47 -16.05 11.71
N ARG A 56 1.72 -15.63 12.73
CA ARG A 56 1.12 -16.56 13.70
C ARG A 56 0.17 -17.55 13.03
N GLU A 57 -0.63 -17.10 12.07
CA GLU A 57 -1.55 -17.98 11.34
C GLU A 57 -0.79 -19.03 10.51
N ILE A 58 0.29 -18.63 9.84
CA ILE A 58 1.15 -19.54 9.07
C ILE A 58 1.79 -20.60 9.97
N GLU A 59 2.34 -20.20 11.12
CA GLU A 59 2.94 -21.13 12.08
C GLU A 59 1.93 -22.17 12.63
N ASN A 60 0.67 -21.78 12.77
CA ASN A 60 -0.40 -22.66 13.25
C ASN A 60 -1.09 -23.47 12.14
N THR A 61 -0.78 -23.21 10.87
CA THR A 61 -1.41 -23.90 9.74
C THR A 61 -0.79 -25.27 9.57
N ALA A 62 -1.57 -26.31 9.87
CA ALA A 62 -1.16 -27.72 9.68
C ALA A 62 -1.79 -28.39 8.45
N ASP A 63 -2.88 -27.83 7.89
CA ASP A 63 -3.59 -28.38 6.74
C ASP A 63 -3.49 -27.46 5.53
N PHE A 64 -2.78 -27.94 4.50
CA PHE A 64 -2.56 -27.26 3.23
C PHE A 64 -3.56 -27.70 2.14
N LYS A 65 -4.72 -28.26 2.50
CA LYS A 65 -5.71 -28.69 1.50
C LYS A 65 -6.71 -27.58 1.16
N ASN A 66 -6.99 -26.68 2.09
CA ASN A 66 -8.00 -25.64 1.95
C ASN A 66 -7.34 -24.33 1.55
N HIS A 67 -7.43 -23.99 0.26
CA HIS A 67 -6.92 -22.72 -0.26
C HIS A 67 -8.06 -21.84 -0.77
N SER A 68 -8.01 -20.55 -0.45
CA SER A 68 -8.91 -19.53 -0.98
C SER A 68 -8.77 -19.35 -2.50
N LEU A 69 -7.60 -19.68 -3.07
CA LEU A 69 -7.28 -19.51 -4.49
C LEU A 69 -7.10 -20.87 -5.20
N PRO A 70 -7.65 -21.03 -6.41
CA PRO A 70 -7.58 -22.30 -7.14
C PRO A 70 -6.16 -22.60 -7.66
N LEU A 71 -5.53 -23.66 -7.13
CA LEU A 71 -4.17 -24.07 -7.48
C LEU A 71 -3.97 -24.29 -8.99
N ALA A 72 -4.97 -24.83 -9.69
CA ALA A 72 -4.92 -25.02 -11.13
C ALA A 72 -4.78 -23.71 -11.90
N ARG A 73 -5.40 -22.61 -11.42
CA ARG A 73 -5.30 -21.29 -12.05
C ARG A 73 -3.93 -20.67 -11.77
N ILE A 74 -3.43 -20.79 -10.54
CA ILE A 74 -2.07 -20.37 -10.16
C ILE A 74 -1.05 -21.06 -11.07
N LYS A 75 -1.12 -22.39 -11.19
CA LYS A 75 -0.25 -23.17 -12.07
C LYS A 75 -0.35 -22.71 -13.53
N LYS A 76 -1.55 -22.38 -14.01
CA LYS A 76 -1.74 -21.87 -15.38
C LYS A 76 -1.08 -20.50 -15.60
N ILE A 77 -1.13 -19.59 -14.63
CA ILE A 77 -0.46 -18.29 -14.68
C ILE A 77 1.06 -18.47 -14.67
N MET A 78 1.58 -19.32 -13.78
CA MET A 78 3.01 -19.66 -13.75
C MET A 78 3.51 -20.27 -15.07
N LYS A 79 2.65 -21.00 -15.79
CA LYS A 79 2.92 -21.60 -17.10
C LYS A 79 2.67 -20.68 -18.29
N ALA A 80 2.24 -19.44 -18.07
CA ALA A 80 2.12 -18.46 -19.14
C ALA A 80 3.50 -18.01 -19.66
N ASP A 81 4.53 -18.16 -18.84
CA ASP A 81 5.93 -18.03 -19.25
C ASP A 81 6.39 -19.33 -19.95
N GLU A 82 6.82 -19.21 -21.21
CA GLU A 82 7.22 -20.33 -22.07
C GLU A 82 8.48 -21.04 -21.56
N ASP A 83 9.33 -20.36 -20.79
CA ASP A 83 10.57 -20.92 -20.25
C ASP A 83 10.31 -21.84 -19.04
N VAL A 84 9.11 -21.79 -18.45
CA VAL A 84 8.74 -22.60 -17.29
C VAL A 84 8.30 -24.01 -17.71
N ARG A 85 9.22 -24.99 -17.64
CA ARG A 85 8.96 -26.39 -18.05
C ARG A 85 8.28 -27.28 -17.01
N MET A 86 8.70 -27.23 -15.75
CA MET A 86 8.11 -28.03 -14.68
C MET A 86 7.86 -27.14 -13.47
N ILE A 87 6.81 -27.46 -12.72
CA ILE A 87 6.43 -26.74 -11.50
C ILE A 87 6.22 -27.81 -10.43
N ALA A 88 6.97 -27.69 -9.34
CA ALA A 88 6.85 -28.58 -8.19
C ALA A 88 5.45 -28.43 -7.54
N ALA A 89 4.95 -29.49 -6.92
CA ALA A 89 3.57 -29.51 -6.41
C ALA A 89 3.36 -28.52 -5.25
N GLU A 90 4.42 -28.23 -4.49
CA GLU A 90 4.44 -27.27 -3.39
C GLU A 90 4.41 -25.80 -3.85
N ALA A 91 4.87 -25.50 -5.07
CA ALA A 91 4.97 -24.10 -5.50
C ALA A 91 3.59 -23.42 -5.64
N PRO A 92 2.56 -24.02 -6.28
CA PRO A 92 1.21 -23.45 -6.30
C PRO A 92 0.59 -23.28 -4.91
N VAL A 93 0.91 -24.17 -3.96
CA VAL A 93 0.44 -24.11 -2.57
C VAL A 93 1.02 -22.87 -1.88
N VAL A 94 2.33 -22.66 -1.99
CA VAL A 94 2.99 -21.47 -1.44
C VAL A 94 2.46 -20.19 -2.10
N PHE A 95 2.31 -20.19 -3.43
CA PHE A 95 1.73 -19.04 -4.14
C PHE A 95 0.30 -18.74 -3.71
N ALA A 96 -0.52 -19.74 -3.39
CA ALA A 96 -1.89 -19.50 -2.92
C ALA A 96 -1.89 -18.65 -1.65
N ARG A 97 -1.03 -18.98 -0.67
CA ARG A 97 -0.90 -18.20 0.57
C ARG A 97 -0.22 -16.85 0.34
N ALA A 98 0.86 -16.82 -0.44
CA ALA A 98 1.56 -15.58 -0.75
C ALA A 98 0.66 -14.57 -1.47
N CYS A 99 -0.15 -15.02 -2.43
CA CYS A 99 -1.12 -14.17 -3.14
C CYS A 99 -2.22 -13.66 -2.21
N GLU A 100 -2.71 -14.48 -1.26
CA GLU A 100 -3.67 -14.03 -0.24
C GLU A 100 -3.09 -12.89 0.60
N MET A 101 -1.87 -13.06 1.11
CA MET A 101 -1.18 -12.04 1.90
C MET A 101 -0.87 -10.78 1.09
N PHE A 102 -0.43 -10.94 -0.16
CA PHE A 102 -0.18 -9.84 -1.08
C PHE A 102 -1.45 -9.01 -1.35
N ILE A 103 -2.58 -9.67 -1.63
CA ILE A 103 -3.87 -8.98 -1.84
C ILE A 103 -4.29 -8.23 -0.57
N LEU A 104 -4.16 -8.84 0.61
CA LEU A 104 -4.51 -8.21 1.88
C LEU A 104 -3.65 -6.98 2.17
N GLU A 105 -2.32 -7.09 2.03
CA GLU A 105 -1.41 -5.96 2.25
C GLU A 105 -1.67 -4.83 1.26
N LEU A 106 -1.75 -5.12 -0.04
CA LEU A 106 -2.01 -4.12 -1.07
C LEU A 106 -3.35 -3.43 -0.80
N THR A 107 -4.37 -4.19 -0.39
CA THR A 107 -5.68 -3.64 -0.03
C THR A 107 -5.59 -2.73 1.19
N HIS A 108 -4.88 -3.13 2.25
CA HIS A 108 -4.68 -2.30 3.45
C HIS A 108 -3.98 -0.97 3.12
N ARG A 109 -2.87 -1.03 2.37
CA ARG A 109 -2.12 0.17 1.96
C ARG A 109 -2.98 1.08 1.06
N SER A 110 -3.71 0.49 0.10
CA SER A 110 -4.63 1.25 -0.77
C SER A 110 -5.78 1.87 0.02
N TRP A 111 -6.32 1.15 1.01
CA TRP A 111 -7.41 1.66 1.85
C TRP A 111 -7.01 2.90 2.65
N ALA A 112 -5.76 2.96 3.14
CA ALA A 112 -5.24 4.14 3.82
C ALA A 112 -5.36 5.41 2.94
N HIS A 113 -5.14 5.30 1.63
CA HIS A 113 -5.33 6.40 0.69
C HIS A 113 -6.81 6.78 0.48
N ALA A 114 -7.71 5.80 0.49
CA ALA A 114 -9.14 6.08 0.44
C ALA A 114 -9.58 6.86 1.70
N GLU A 115 -9.10 6.47 2.87
CA GLU A 115 -9.39 7.14 4.16
C GLU A 115 -8.76 8.54 4.27
N GLU A 116 -7.53 8.72 3.78
CA GLU A 116 -6.88 10.04 3.65
C GLU A 116 -7.78 11.00 2.87
N ASN A 117 -8.41 10.51 1.80
CA ASN A 117 -9.33 11.25 0.94
C ASN A 117 -10.78 11.27 1.44
N LYS A 118 -11.05 10.81 2.67
CA LYS A 118 -12.40 10.75 3.28
C LYS A 118 -13.42 9.97 2.46
N ARG A 119 -12.95 8.98 1.69
CA ARG A 119 -13.78 8.08 0.91
C ARG A 119 -13.98 6.76 1.64
N ARG A 120 -15.11 6.12 1.35
CA ARG A 120 -15.47 4.76 1.84
C ARG A 120 -15.53 3.73 0.72
N THR A 121 -15.04 4.11 -0.46
CA THR A 121 -14.99 3.27 -1.65
C THR A 121 -13.56 3.30 -2.18
N LEU A 122 -12.96 2.11 -2.28
CA LEU A 122 -11.63 1.93 -2.82
C LEU A 122 -11.64 2.15 -4.34
N GLN A 123 -10.67 2.89 -4.86
CA GLN A 123 -10.55 3.22 -6.28
C GLN A 123 -9.20 2.81 -6.85
N LYS A 124 -9.09 2.69 -8.18
CA LYS A 124 -7.81 2.37 -8.85
C LYS A 124 -6.69 3.36 -8.47
N ASN A 125 -7.03 4.64 -8.30
CA ASN A 125 -6.07 5.67 -7.93
C ASN A 125 -5.47 5.47 -6.52
N ASP A 126 -6.19 4.83 -5.61
CA ASP A 126 -5.67 4.47 -4.28
C ASP A 126 -4.60 3.40 -4.38
N ILE A 127 -4.83 2.41 -5.25
CA ILE A 127 -3.89 1.32 -5.52
C ILE A 127 -2.62 1.87 -6.18
N ALA A 128 -2.77 2.73 -7.19
CA ALA A 128 -1.64 3.38 -7.85
C ALA A 128 -0.80 4.22 -6.86
N ALA A 129 -1.46 4.93 -5.94
CA ALA A 129 -0.78 5.69 -4.90
C ALA A 129 -0.04 4.77 -3.89
N ALA A 130 -0.63 3.64 -3.52
CA ALA A 130 -0.01 2.66 -2.63
C ALA A 130 1.23 2.01 -3.25
N ILE A 131 1.17 1.66 -4.54
CA ILE A 131 2.30 1.14 -5.32
C ILE A 131 3.44 2.15 -5.32
N THR A 132 3.16 3.40 -5.67
CA THR A 132 4.18 4.47 -5.76
C THR A 132 4.87 4.77 -4.42
N ARG A 133 4.22 4.50 -3.28
CA ARG A 133 4.77 4.73 -1.93
C ARG A 133 5.49 3.50 -1.34
N THR A 134 5.55 2.39 -2.07
CA THR A 134 6.00 1.10 -1.55
C THR A 134 7.01 0.45 -2.49
N ASP A 135 8.30 0.56 -2.19
CA ASP A 135 9.39 0.06 -3.05
C ASP A 135 9.25 -1.44 -3.42
N VAL A 136 8.73 -2.28 -2.52
CA VAL A 136 8.53 -3.72 -2.80
C VAL A 136 7.45 -3.97 -3.88
N PHE A 137 6.63 -2.96 -4.20
CA PHE A 137 5.60 -3.02 -5.25
C PHE A 137 6.04 -2.43 -6.58
N ASP A 138 7.32 -2.06 -6.76
CA ASP A 138 7.83 -1.49 -8.01
C ASP A 138 7.59 -2.39 -9.23
N PHE A 139 7.45 -3.71 -9.04
CA PHE A 139 7.10 -4.65 -10.11
C PHE A 139 5.69 -4.41 -10.72
N LEU A 140 4.88 -3.52 -10.14
CA LEU A 140 3.53 -3.18 -10.57
C LEU A 140 3.43 -1.82 -11.28
N VAL A 141 4.53 -1.07 -11.44
CA VAL A 141 4.50 0.29 -12.01
C VAL A 141 3.92 0.33 -13.43
N ASP A 142 4.16 -0.72 -14.21
CA ASP A 142 3.76 -0.81 -15.62
C ASP A 142 2.39 -1.51 -15.84
N ILE A 143 1.66 -1.85 -14.77
CA ILE A 143 0.36 -2.55 -14.80
C ILE A 143 -0.83 -1.58 -14.73
#